data_AF-A0A1Q4VCM6-F1
#
_entry.id   AF-A0A1Q4VCM6-F1
#
_cell.length_a   1.000
_cell.length_b   1.000
_cell.length_c   1.000
_cell.angle_alpha   90.00
_cell.angle_beta   90.00
_cell.angle_gamma   90.00
#
_symmetry.space_group_name_H-M   'P 1'
#
loop_
_entity.id
_entity.type
_entity.pdbx_description
1 polymer ?
#
loop_
_entity_poly.entity_id
_entity_poly.type
_entity_poly.pdbx_seq_one_letter_code
_entity_poly.pdbx_strand_id
1 'polypeptide(L)'
;MSEQDNSRTHVTRSPHVVEWDEGPQTIAEMRSALAPWPDALRSFVEELESTPFAAAGEEPLAGIRRVLVEHRVVWFSLVHPAVREAERASRDGTARTYTVDEVRTDHDPVTFERRDGGDPS
;
A
#
# COMPACT_ATOMS: atom_id res chain seq x y z
N MET A 1 -24.67 -34.47 20.47
CA MET A 1 -24.60 -32.99 20.41
C MET A 1 -23.37 -32.67 19.59
N SER A 2 -23.57 -32.40 18.31
CA SER A 2 -22.49 -32.22 17.34
C SER A 2 -21.83 -30.87 17.54
N GLU A 3 -20.53 -30.89 17.81
CA GLU A 3 -19.66 -29.72 17.72
C GLU A 3 -19.71 -29.23 16.28
N GLN A 4 -20.26 -28.02 16.10
CA GLN A 4 -20.22 -27.33 14.83
C GLN A 4 -18.75 -27.00 14.54
N ASP A 5 -18.24 -27.69 13.53
CA ASP A 5 -17.04 -27.40 12.78
C ASP A 5 -17.07 -25.93 12.31
N ASN A 6 -16.58 -25.03 13.17
CA ASN A 6 -16.42 -23.61 12.90
C ASN A 6 -15.05 -23.38 12.25
N SER A 7 -14.70 -24.22 11.27
CA SER A 7 -13.58 -23.96 10.37
C SER A 7 -14.00 -22.83 9.43
N ARG A 8 -13.95 -21.61 9.96
CA ARG A 8 -13.90 -20.40 9.13
C ARG A 8 -12.81 -20.64 8.11
N THR A 9 -13.21 -20.81 6.85
CA THR A 9 -12.34 -20.76 5.70
C THR A 9 -11.46 -19.53 5.85
N HIS A 10 -10.19 -19.72 6.21
CA HIS A 10 -9.17 -18.71 6.10
C HIS A 10 -9.06 -18.43 4.60
N VAL A 11 -9.81 -17.44 4.13
CA VAL A 11 -9.62 -16.90 2.78
C VAL A 11 -8.17 -16.46 2.76
N THR A 12 -7.35 -17.18 2.01
CA THR A 12 -5.94 -16.84 1.84
C THR A 12 -5.92 -15.51 1.10
N ARG A 13 -5.77 -14.41 1.84
CA ARG A 13 -5.67 -13.08 1.26
C ARG A 13 -4.41 -13.02 0.41
N SER A 14 -4.51 -12.43 -0.77
CA SER A 14 -3.35 -12.29 -1.64
C SER A 14 -2.32 -11.37 -0.99
N PRO A 15 -1.04 -11.75 -0.90
CA PRO A 15 0.00 -10.87 -0.38
C PRO A 15 0.28 -9.67 -1.31
N HIS A 16 -0.43 -9.56 -2.44
CA HIS A 16 -0.29 -8.49 -3.43
C HIS A 16 -1.54 -7.62 -3.54
N VAL A 17 -2.61 -7.92 -2.80
CA VAL A 17 -3.86 -7.14 -2.81
C VAL A 17 -4.13 -6.67 -1.39
N VAL A 18 -4.20 -5.35 -1.21
CA VAL A 18 -4.57 -4.75 0.06
C VAL A 18 -6.09 -4.62 0.11
N GLU A 19 -6.71 -5.42 0.97
CA GLU A 19 -8.15 -5.30 1.19
C GLU A 19 -8.47 -4.02 1.97
N TRP A 20 -9.69 -3.50 1.78
CA TRP A 20 -10.10 -2.22 2.38
C TRP A 20 -10.04 -2.22 3.92
N ASP A 21 -10.11 -3.40 4.54
CA ASP A 21 -10.02 -3.62 5.99
C ASP A 21 -8.59 -3.85 6.49
N GLU A 22 -7.57 -3.83 5.62
CA GLU A 22 -6.17 -4.07 5.99
C GLU A 22 -5.45 -2.82 6.46
N GLY A 23 -4.85 -2.90 7.65
CA GLY A 23 -4.13 -1.79 8.26
C GLY A 23 -4.98 -0.97 9.24
N PRO A 24 -4.41 0.11 9.79
CA PRO A 24 -5.04 0.90 10.85
C PRO A 24 -6.31 1.60 10.32
N GLN A 25 -7.43 1.41 11.01
CA GLN A 25 -8.74 1.97 10.63
C GLN A 25 -9.11 3.21 11.46
N THR A 26 -8.52 3.34 12.65
CA THR A 26 -8.79 4.44 13.57
C THR A 26 -7.58 5.35 13.78
N ILE A 27 -7.81 6.55 14.31
CA ILE A 27 -6.72 7.49 14.68
C ILE A 27 -5.76 6.84 15.68
N ALA A 28 -6.30 6.10 16.67
CA ALA A 28 -5.47 5.45 17.69
C ALA A 28 -4.60 4.35 17.08
N GLU A 29 -5.19 3.49 16.25
CA GLU A 29 -4.45 2.45 15.52
C GLU A 29 -3.39 3.06 14.60
N MET A 30 -3.71 4.16 13.90
CA MET A 30 -2.76 4.85 13.04
C MET A 30 -1.58 5.42 13.83
N ARG A 31 -1.83 6.06 14.98
CA ARG A 31 -0.75 6.56 15.86
C ARG A 31 0.15 5.43 16.34
N SER A 32 -0.43 4.31 16.77
CA SER A 32 0.34 3.14 17.18
C SER A 32 1.12 2.52 16.02
N ALA A 33 0.51 2.42 14.85
CA ALA A 33 1.12 1.85 13.65
C ALA A 33 2.30 2.70 13.15
N LEU A 34 2.21 4.04 13.23
CA LEU A 34 3.27 4.96 12.81
C LEU A 34 4.33 5.22 13.88
N ALA A 35 4.16 4.75 15.12
CA ALA A 35 5.11 4.99 16.22
C ALA A 35 6.57 4.62 15.90
N PRO A 36 6.89 3.57 15.11
CA PRO A 36 8.26 3.27 14.69
C PRO A 36 8.86 4.27 13.69
N TRP A 37 8.07 5.14 13.08
CA TRP A 37 8.48 6.12 12.06
C TRP A 37 8.12 7.55 12.51
N PRO A 38 8.97 8.20 13.32
CA PRO A 38 8.64 9.47 13.97
C PRO A 38 8.25 10.60 13.00
N ASP A 39 8.87 10.66 11.82
CA ASP A 39 8.55 11.67 10.82
C ASP A 39 7.15 11.47 10.20
N ALA A 40 6.78 10.21 9.92
CA ALA A 40 5.45 9.88 9.42
C ALA A 40 4.37 10.09 10.49
N LEU A 41 4.67 9.73 11.75
CA LEU A 41 3.78 10.00 12.88
C LEU A 41 3.56 11.51 13.09
N ARG A 42 4.63 12.32 13.01
CA ARG A 42 4.53 13.78 13.14
C ARG A 42 3.65 14.37 12.03
N SER A 43 3.89 13.98 10.77
CA SER A 43 3.05 14.42 9.64
C SER A 43 1.58 14.05 9.83
N PHE A 44 1.28 12.83 10.30
CA PHE A 44 -0.09 12.43 10.61
C PHE A 44 -0.76 13.32 11.64
N VAL A 45 -0.05 13.63 12.74
CA VAL A 45 -0.59 14.45 13.82
C VAL A 45 -0.82 15.89 13.36
N GLU A 46 0.14 16.49 12.64
CA GLU A 46 0.02 17.86 12.11
C GLU A 46 -1.17 18.01 11.15
N GLU A 47 -1.36 17.03 10.26
CA GLU A 47 -2.46 17.05 9.31
C GLU A 47 -3.81 16.81 9.98
N LEU A 48 -3.87 15.90 10.96
CA LEU A 48 -5.08 15.68 11.75
C LEU A 48 -5.47 16.92 12.57
N GLU A 49 -4.51 17.61 13.18
CA GLU A 49 -4.75 18.81 14.00
C GLU A 49 -5.16 20.03 13.16
N SER A 50 -4.67 20.12 11.93
CA SER A 50 -5.05 21.18 10.98
C SER A 50 -6.34 20.90 10.21
N THR A 51 -6.87 19.67 10.30
CA THR A 51 -8.09 19.26 9.60
C THR A 51 -9.34 19.77 10.33
N PRO A 52 -10.22 20.52 9.65
CA PRO A 52 -11.47 20.95 10.25
C PRO A 52 -12.39 19.74 10.49
N PHE A 53 -12.97 19.67 11.69
CA PHE A 53 -13.97 18.64 12.02
C PHE A 53 -15.25 18.77 11.18
N ALA A 54 -15.57 19.96 10.66
CA ALA A 54 -16.62 20.15 9.65
C ALA A 54 -16.43 21.50 8.96
N ALA A 55 -16.43 21.53 7.62
CA ALA A 55 -16.73 22.74 6.88
C ALA A 55 -18.26 22.89 6.73
N ALA A 56 -18.77 24.12 6.65
CA ALA A 56 -20.20 24.35 6.52
C ALA A 56 -20.74 23.67 5.23
N GLY A 57 -21.61 22.67 5.40
CA GLY A 57 -22.20 21.91 4.29
C GLY A 57 -21.50 20.58 3.96
N GLU A 58 -20.44 20.20 4.68
CA GLU A 58 -19.77 18.90 4.52
C GLU A 58 -20.21 17.85 5.54
N GLU A 59 -19.98 16.56 5.24
CA GLU A 59 -20.16 15.47 6.20
C GLU A 59 -19.23 15.72 7.41
N PRO A 60 -19.73 15.67 8.66
CA PRO A 60 -18.98 16.05 9.88
C PRO A 60 -17.70 15.27 10.21
N LEU A 61 -17.19 14.42 9.32
CA LEU A 61 -15.97 13.63 9.49
C LEU A 61 -15.20 13.38 8.17
N ALA A 62 -15.61 14.00 7.06
CA ALA A 62 -15.01 13.74 5.75
C ALA A 62 -13.50 14.04 5.73
N GLY A 63 -13.09 15.16 6.35
CA GLY A 63 -11.68 15.54 6.46
C GLY A 63 -10.87 14.50 7.24
N ILE A 64 -11.34 14.07 8.41
CA ILE A 64 -10.63 13.08 9.23
C ILE A 64 -10.51 11.74 8.50
N ARG A 65 -11.57 11.32 7.80
CA ARG A 65 -11.54 10.10 6.99
C ARG A 65 -10.50 10.20 5.89
N ARG A 66 -10.38 11.36 5.24
CA ARG A 66 -9.37 11.60 4.21
C ARG A 66 -7.95 11.47 4.77
N VAL A 67 -7.65 12.12 5.89
CA VAL A 67 -6.33 12.03 6.56
C VAL A 67 -6.01 10.57 6.90
N LEU A 68 -6.96 9.81 7.44
CA LEU A 68 -6.75 8.39 7.72
C LEU A 68 -6.42 7.57 6.46
N VAL A 69 -7.12 7.81 5.35
CA VAL A 69 -6.88 7.11 4.08
C VAL A 69 -5.51 7.45 3.50
N GLU A 70 -5.14 8.73 3.48
CA GLU A 70 -3.85 9.19 2.96
C GLU A 70 -2.68 8.60 3.76
N HIS A 71 -2.78 8.58 5.10
CA HIS A 71 -1.70 8.04 5.94
C HIS A 71 -1.70 6.53 6.02
N ARG A 72 -2.80 5.84 5.66
CA ARG A 72 -2.77 4.38 5.42
C ARG A 72 -1.88 4.04 4.24
N VAL A 73 -1.87 4.86 3.19
CA VAL A 73 -0.97 4.65 2.03
C VAL A 73 0.49 4.81 2.45
N VAL A 74 0.79 5.83 3.27
CA VAL A 74 2.14 6.04 3.84
C VAL A 74 2.55 4.86 4.72
N TRP A 75 1.69 4.45 5.66
CA TRP A 75 1.97 3.27 6.50
C TRP A 75 2.22 2.03 5.63
N PHE A 76 1.40 1.83 4.59
CA PHE A 76 1.53 0.69 3.70
C PHE A 76 2.89 0.66 2.99
N SER A 77 3.38 1.79 2.47
CA SER A 77 4.70 1.84 1.82
C SER A 77 5.84 1.55 2.80
N LEU A 78 5.67 1.87 4.08
CA LEU A 78 6.65 1.64 5.13
C LEU A 78 6.71 0.18 5.60
N VAL A 79 5.59 -0.57 5.54
CA VAL A 79 5.52 -1.96 6.03
C VAL A 79 5.60 -3.00 4.92
N HIS A 80 5.10 -2.69 3.72
CA HIS A 80 4.95 -3.70 2.68
C HIS A 80 6.28 -3.99 1.98
N PRO A 81 6.85 -5.20 2.11
CA PRO A 81 8.21 -5.49 1.64
C PRO A 81 8.39 -5.25 0.13
N ALA A 82 7.39 -5.59 -0.70
CA ALA A 82 7.48 -5.34 -2.14
C ALA A 82 7.50 -3.85 -2.49
N VAL A 83 6.77 -3.01 -1.73
CA VAL A 83 6.75 -1.55 -1.97
C VAL A 83 8.06 -0.93 -1.51
N ARG A 84 8.58 -1.36 -0.36
CA ARG A 84 9.89 -0.91 0.13
C ARG A 84 11.01 -1.27 -0.84
N GLU A 85 10.95 -2.47 -1.42
CA GLU A 85 11.95 -2.89 -2.40
C GLU A 85 11.83 -2.09 -3.70
N ALA A 86 10.61 -1.86 -4.18
CA ALA A 86 10.38 -0.99 -5.33
C ALA A 86 10.85 0.45 -5.09
N GLU A 87 10.61 1.02 -3.90
CA GLU A 87 11.10 2.35 -3.54
C GLU A 87 12.64 2.40 -3.49
N ARG A 88 13.29 1.36 -2.96
CA ARG A 88 14.75 1.26 -2.95
C ARG A 88 15.29 1.18 -4.36
N ALA A 89 14.75 0.29 -5.19
CA ALA A 89 15.13 0.13 -6.58
C ALA A 89 14.93 1.43 -7.37
N SER A 90 13.86 2.19 -7.10
CA SER A 90 13.60 3.49 -7.73
C SER A 90 14.62 4.57 -7.33
N ARG A 91 15.25 4.46 -6.16
CA ARG A 91 16.27 5.42 -5.68
C ARG A 91 17.69 4.96 -6.02
N ASP A 92 17.86 3.74 -6.50
CA ASP A 92 19.13 3.23 -6.96
C ASP A 92 19.49 3.87 -8.30
N GLY A 93 20.38 4.86 -8.28
CA GLY A 93 20.87 5.53 -9.49
C GLY A 93 21.70 4.64 -10.42
N THR A 94 22.00 3.41 -10.02
CA THR A 94 22.64 2.38 -10.87
C THR A 94 21.64 1.39 -11.45
N ALA A 95 20.37 1.45 -11.04
CA ALA A 95 19.32 0.62 -11.60
C ALA A 95 19.10 0.96 -13.07
N ARG A 96 18.92 -0.09 -13.88
CA ARG A 96 18.58 0.06 -15.29
C ARG A 96 17.23 0.75 -15.41
N THR A 97 17.20 1.92 -16.02
CA THR A 97 15.96 2.61 -16.39
C THR A 97 15.47 2.09 -17.72
N TYR A 98 14.16 2.02 -17.87
CA TYR A 98 13.50 1.68 -19.12
C TYR A 98 12.52 2.80 -19.47
N THR A 99 12.48 3.17 -20.74
CA THR A 99 11.42 4.01 -21.28
C THR A 99 10.11 3.21 -21.35
N VAL A 100 8.98 3.91 -21.34
CA VAL A 100 7.66 3.28 -21.45
C VAL A 100 7.54 2.47 -22.75
N ASP A 101 8.17 2.93 -23.84
CA ASP A 101 8.17 2.23 -25.13
C ASP A 101 8.98 0.94 -25.09
N GLU A 102 10.14 0.91 -24.41
CA GLU A 102 10.93 -0.31 -24.21
C GLU A 102 10.15 -1.36 -23.41
N VAL A 103 9.48 -0.95 -22.34
CA VAL A 103 8.65 -1.86 -21.52
C VAL A 103 7.47 -2.41 -22.32
N ARG A 104 6.84 -1.59 -23.17
CA ARG A 104 5.70 -2.02 -24.00
C ARG A 104 6.12 -2.94 -25.13
N THR A 105 7.34 -2.80 -25.64
CA THR A 105 7.84 -3.63 -26.75
C THR A 105 8.22 -5.05 -26.26
N ASP A 106 8.68 -5.17 -25.02
CA ASP A 106 8.94 -6.46 -24.36
C ASP A 106 7.66 -7.18 -23.86
N HIS A 107 6.51 -6.49 -23.85
CA HIS A 107 5.25 -7.05 -23.37
C HIS A 107 4.45 -7.65 -24.53
N ASP A 108 4.57 -8.97 -24.74
CA ASP A 108 3.58 -9.75 -25.50
C ASP A 108 2.43 -10.17 -24.55
N PRO A 109 1.19 -9.68 -24.73
CA PRO A 109 0.08 -10.05 -23.85
C PRO A 109 -0.45 -11.48 -24.07
N VAL A 110 0.04 -12.21 -25.09
CA VAL A 110 -0.47 -13.53 -25.46
C VAL A 110 0.26 -14.68 -24.76
N THR A 111 1.50 -14.47 -24.33
CA THR A 111 2.31 -15.46 -23.61
C THR A 111 3.05 -14.75 -22.50
N PHE A 112 2.71 -15.02 -21.24
CA PHE A 112 3.41 -14.53 -20.03
C PHE A 112 4.88 -15.03 -19.93
N GLU A 113 5.54 -15.29 -21.05
CA GLU A 113 6.94 -15.69 -21.10
C GLU A 113 7.76 -14.56 -21.68
N ARG A 114 8.74 -14.13 -20.89
CA ARG A 114 9.82 -13.26 -21.30
C ARG A 114 10.47 -13.90 -22.53
N ARG A 115 10.53 -13.17 -23.65
CA ARG A 115 11.21 -13.63 -24.86
C ARG A 115 12.73 -13.52 -24.68
N ASP A 116 13.28 -14.22 -23.70
CA ASP A 116 14.71 -14.52 -23.67
C ASP A 116 14.96 -15.67 -24.66
N GLY A 117 14.93 -15.32 -25.94
CA GLY A 117 15.24 -16.21 -27.04
C GLY A 117 16.60 -15.86 -27.63
N GLY A 118 17.63 -16.60 -27.19
CA GLY A 118 18.97 -16.59 -27.80
C GLY A 118 19.85 -17.71 -27.24
N ASP A 119 19.66 -18.90 -27.79
CA ASP A 119 20.22 -20.23 -27.42
C ASP A 119 21.77 -20.31 -27.32
N PRO A 120 22.33 -21.26 -26.55
CA PRO A 120 23.75 -21.60 -26.55
C PRO A 120 24.08 -22.60 -27.67
N SER A 121 24.92 -22.20 -28.63
CA SER A 121 25.80 -23.09 -29.43
C SER A 121 26.83 -22.26 -30.17
#